data_AF-A0A7X1IR97-F1
#
_entry.id   AF-A0A7X1IR97-F1
#
_cell.length_a   1.000
_cell.length_b   1.000
_cell.length_c   1.000
_cell.angle_alpha   90.00
_cell.angle_beta   90.00
_cell.angle_gamma   90.00
#
_symmetry.space_group_name_H-M   'P 1'
#
loop_
_entity.id
_entity.type
_entity.pdbx_description
1 polymer ?
#
loop_
_entity_poly.entity_id
_entity_poly.type
_entity_poly.pdbx_seq_one_letter_code
_entity_poly.pdbx_strand_id
1 'polypeptide(L)'
;MMKPAQKTLFLPFEQGILDMPEEGQSFLACGLAVDRLLEPEWKAALTCLQPWRPDWLALNKEGFRVEPRLGTDARYSGGLLLLGKHRGRNEAWFSELLARVEPGGWIVVSGDKKLGVDSFRKWVGNIAEISDRVSKNHAVAFWLRRPVDLDNDFIAALKPLAADIDDVFRTEPGMFSHGAIDKGSALLVPHMEKIVFGNVADLGAGWGYLAAQCLKFADRIKSIDLYEADYEALEAARGNMERLGASVPLAFNWFDVTSEKIAGIYDTIIMNPPFHEGRVTDVSLGQSFIAAAASRLKPGGRLLMVANRQLPYETTLKGLFKTVTLLEEIDGFKIFDAKK
;
A
#
# COMPACT_ATOMS: atom_id res chain seq x y z
N MET A 1 -18.13 9.84 -3.02
CA MET A 1 -19.37 9.04 -2.88
C MET A 1 -18.97 7.68 -2.34
N MET A 2 -19.60 7.20 -1.27
CA MET A 2 -19.25 5.92 -0.62
C MET A 2 -19.35 4.74 -1.61
N LYS A 3 -18.36 3.85 -1.61
CA LYS A 3 -18.34 2.65 -2.45
C LYS A 3 -19.60 1.80 -2.17
N PRO A 4 -20.30 1.28 -3.20
CA PRO A 4 -21.51 0.47 -3.01
C PRO A 4 -21.34 -0.69 -2.00
N ALA A 5 -20.19 -1.36 -2.02
CA ALA A 5 -19.87 -2.43 -1.08
C ALA A 5 -19.72 -1.96 0.37
N GLN A 6 -19.20 -0.74 0.61
CA GLN A 6 -19.12 -0.20 1.96
C GLN A 6 -20.51 0.13 2.51
N LYS A 7 -21.44 0.63 1.68
CA LYS A 7 -22.84 0.77 2.11
C LYS A 7 -23.44 -0.56 2.55
N THR A 8 -23.18 -1.61 1.78
CA THR A 8 -23.69 -2.96 2.09
C THR A 8 -23.04 -3.56 3.34
N LEU A 9 -21.83 -3.11 3.72
CA LEU A 9 -21.13 -3.57 4.93
C LEU A 9 -21.87 -3.19 6.23
N PHE A 10 -22.46 -2.00 6.28
CA PHE A 10 -23.18 -1.51 7.45
C PHE A 10 -24.67 -1.89 7.46
N LEU A 11 -25.20 -2.39 6.33
CA LEU A 11 -26.61 -2.73 6.17
C LEU A 11 -27.18 -3.71 7.21
N PRO A 12 -26.47 -4.77 7.66
CA PRO A 12 -26.99 -5.66 8.72
C PRO A 12 -27.29 -4.92 10.03
N PHE A 13 -26.53 -3.87 10.34
CA PHE A 13 -26.74 -3.04 11.51
C PHE A 13 -27.90 -2.06 11.31
N GLU A 14 -27.93 -1.39 10.15
CA GLU A 14 -29.03 -0.48 9.76
C GLU A 14 -30.40 -1.19 9.74
N GLN A 15 -30.42 -2.50 9.48
CA GLN A 15 -31.63 -3.32 9.45
C GLN A 15 -31.99 -3.96 10.80
N GLY A 16 -31.19 -3.71 11.86
CA GLY A 16 -31.39 -4.31 13.17
C GLY A 16 -31.19 -5.84 13.20
N ILE A 17 -30.46 -6.39 12.22
CA ILE A 17 -30.08 -7.81 12.21
C ILE A 17 -28.90 -8.04 13.16
N LEU A 18 -27.96 -7.10 13.17
CA LEU A 18 -26.85 -7.04 14.12
C LEU A 18 -26.98 -5.78 14.98
N ASP A 19 -26.59 -5.89 16.24
CA ASP A 19 -26.61 -4.77 17.17
C ASP A 19 -25.52 -3.74 16.82
N MET A 20 -25.87 -2.47 16.95
CA MET A 20 -24.91 -1.36 16.87
C MET A 20 -23.89 -1.45 18.01
N PRO A 21 -22.67 -0.87 17.84
CA PRO A 21 -21.69 -0.84 18.91
C PRO A 21 -22.24 -0.20 20.18
N GLU A 22 -22.13 -0.90 21.31
CA GLU A 22 -22.48 -0.36 22.63
C GLU A 22 -21.35 0.54 23.18
N GLU A 23 -21.66 1.35 24.19
CA GLU A 23 -20.65 2.18 24.86
C GLU A 23 -19.51 1.31 25.42
N GLY A 24 -18.27 1.65 25.07
CA GLY A 24 -17.06 0.92 25.47
C GLY A 24 -16.65 -0.20 24.52
N GLN A 25 -17.48 -0.58 23.54
CA GLN A 25 -17.08 -1.51 22.50
C GLN A 25 -16.20 -0.84 21.45
N SER A 26 -15.25 -1.61 20.90
CA SER A 26 -14.38 -1.16 19.83
C SER A 26 -14.39 -2.13 18.66
N PHE A 27 -14.28 -1.60 17.45
CA PHE A 27 -14.33 -2.37 16.21
C PHE A 27 -13.09 -2.12 15.37
N LEU A 28 -12.46 -3.19 14.91
CA LEU A 28 -11.36 -3.11 13.94
C LEU A 28 -11.93 -3.07 12.52
N ALA A 29 -11.57 -2.06 11.75
CA ALA A 29 -11.96 -1.93 10.35
C ALA A 29 -10.78 -2.05 9.40
N CYS A 30 -10.88 -2.96 8.43
CA CYS A 30 -9.89 -3.17 7.38
C CYS A 30 -10.48 -2.77 6.02
N GLY A 31 -9.76 -1.94 5.27
CA GLY A 31 -10.11 -1.57 3.89
C GLY A 31 -11.22 -0.54 3.73
N LEU A 32 -11.72 0.06 4.81
CA LEU A 32 -12.71 1.15 4.73
C LEU A 32 -12.14 2.36 3.99
N ALA A 33 -12.98 2.95 3.15
CA ALA A 33 -12.78 4.29 2.63
C ALA A 33 -13.47 5.32 3.55
N VAL A 34 -13.05 6.57 3.44
CA VAL A 34 -13.68 7.68 4.16
C VAL A 34 -15.18 7.76 3.89
N ASP A 35 -15.97 7.78 4.96
CA ASP A 35 -17.38 8.15 4.92
C ASP A 35 -17.68 9.24 5.95
N ARG A 36 -18.09 10.41 5.46
CA ARG A 36 -18.43 11.57 6.28
C ARG A 36 -19.83 11.50 6.88
N LEU A 37 -20.67 10.60 6.36
CA LEU A 37 -22.04 10.42 6.81
C LEU A 37 -22.18 9.25 7.80
N LEU A 38 -21.06 8.61 8.15
CA LEU A 38 -21.07 7.53 9.12
C LEU A 38 -21.52 8.06 10.49
N GLU A 39 -22.38 7.29 11.14
CA GLU A 39 -22.99 7.64 12.42
C GLU A 39 -21.91 7.87 13.51
N PRO A 40 -22.10 8.84 14.42
CA PRO A 40 -21.13 9.17 15.45
C PRO A 40 -20.68 7.97 16.30
N GLU A 41 -21.60 7.05 16.58
CA GLU A 41 -21.39 5.81 17.34
C GLU A 41 -20.33 4.94 16.64
N TRP A 42 -20.47 4.74 15.33
CA TRP A 42 -19.47 4.04 14.53
C TRP A 42 -18.15 4.77 14.50
N LYS A 43 -18.16 6.10 14.33
CA LYS A 43 -16.94 6.89 14.28
C LYS A 43 -16.14 6.81 15.58
N ALA A 44 -16.83 6.72 16.72
CA ALA A 44 -16.21 6.56 18.05
C ALA A 44 -15.69 5.13 18.28
N ALA A 45 -16.42 4.11 17.81
CA ALA A 45 -16.05 2.71 18.02
C ALA A 45 -14.94 2.20 17.08
N LEU A 46 -14.80 2.79 15.89
CA LEU A 46 -13.92 2.25 14.84
C LEU A 46 -12.45 2.64 15.02
N THR A 47 -11.59 1.63 14.94
CA THR A 47 -10.16 1.78 14.63
C THR A 47 -9.92 1.25 13.22
N CYS A 48 -9.50 2.13 12.31
CA CYS A 48 -9.23 1.77 10.92
C CYS A 48 -7.77 1.34 10.73
N LEU A 49 -7.53 0.09 10.35
CA LEU A 49 -6.23 -0.37 9.86
C LEU A 49 -6.05 0.09 8.41
N GLN A 50 -5.14 1.02 8.18
CA GLN A 50 -4.90 1.62 6.87
C GLN A 50 -3.41 1.90 6.62
N PRO A 51 -2.68 0.95 6.00
CA PRO A 51 -1.26 1.14 5.67
C PRO A 51 -1.03 2.03 4.43
N TRP A 52 -2.06 2.32 3.63
CA TRP A 52 -1.93 3.17 2.45
C TRP A 52 -2.06 4.65 2.82
N ARG A 53 -0.99 5.43 2.63
CA ARG A 53 -0.86 6.82 3.09
C ARG A 53 -1.98 7.74 2.59
N PRO A 54 -2.37 7.76 1.30
CA PRO A 54 -3.47 8.61 0.85
C PRO A 54 -4.80 8.34 1.58
N ASP A 55 -5.16 7.07 1.75
CA ASP A 55 -6.39 6.68 2.45
C ASP A 55 -6.28 6.96 3.95
N TRP A 56 -5.09 6.76 4.53
CA TRP A 56 -4.83 7.09 5.93
C TRP A 56 -5.00 8.59 6.19
N LEU A 57 -4.42 9.44 5.34
CA LEU A 57 -4.56 10.89 5.42
C LEU A 57 -6.02 11.32 5.31
N ALA A 58 -6.76 10.71 4.38
CA ALA A 58 -8.17 11.00 4.17
C ALA A 58 -9.01 10.64 5.41
N LEU A 59 -8.80 9.46 5.99
CA LEU A 59 -9.50 9.03 7.22
C LEU A 59 -9.11 9.89 8.43
N ASN A 60 -7.82 10.15 8.61
CA ASN A 60 -7.32 10.95 9.72
C ASN A 60 -7.84 12.40 9.65
N LYS A 61 -7.92 12.99 8.45
CA LYS A 61 -8.49 14.33 8.23
C LYS A 61 -9.95 14.43 8.65
N GLU A 62 -10.72 13.34 8.48
CA GLU A 62 -12.11 13.29 8.93
C GLU A 62 -12.24 12.89 10.41
N GLY A 63 -11.14 12.70 11.14
CA GLY A 63 -11.16 12.43 12.58
C GLY A 63 -11.49 10.99 12.96
N PHE A 64 -11.25 10.02 12.08
CA PHE A 64 -11.26 8.61 12.45
C PHE A 64 -10.01 8.27 13.29
N ARG A 65 -10.10 7.27 14.16
CA ARG A 65 -8.90 6.63 14.70
C ARG A 65 -8.32 5.71 13.63
N VAL A 66 -7.09 5.99 13.18
CA VAL A 66 -6.47 5.26 12.07
C VAL A 66 -5.04 4.86 12.41
N GLU A 67 -4.71 3.59 12.22
CA GLU A 67 -3.39 3.03 12.51
C GLU A 67 -2.85 2.36 11.23
N PRO A 68 -1.59 2.61 10.81
CA PRO A 68 -1.01 1.92 9.67
C PRO A 68 -0.66 0.46 9.97
N ARG A 69 -0.36 0.17 11.24
CA ARG A 69 -0.03 -1.15 11.79
C ARG A 69 -0.55 -1.20 13.23
N LEU A 70 -1.16 -2.31 13.61
CA LEU A 70 -1.74 -2.50 14.95
C LEU A 70 -0.67 -2.87 15.98
N GLY A 71 -0.90 -2.49 17.24
CA GLY A 71 -0.13 -2.98 18.38
C GLY A 71 -0.32 -4.49 18.63
N THR A 72 0.68 -5.14 19.21
CA THR A 72 0.70 -6.60 19.50
C THR A 72 -0.45 -7.05 20.41
N ASP A 73 -0.92 -6.19 21.29
CA ASP A 73 -1.94 -6.54 22.30
C ASP A 73 -3.30 -5.91 22.02
N ALA A 74 -3.47 -5.25 20.88
CA ALA A 74 -4.76 -4.67 20.50
C ALA A 74 -5.84 -5.76 20.39
N ARG A 75 -7.01 -5.51 21.00
CA ARG A 75 -8.20 -6.36 20.99
C ARG A 75 -9.45 -5.53 20.73
N TYR A 76 -10.43 -6.14 20.07
CA TYR A 76 -11.65 -5.48 19.62
C TYR A 76 -12.88 -6.37 19.84
N SER A 77 -14.01 -5.76 20.16
CA SER A 77 -15.30 -6.43 20.35
C SER A 77 -15.88 -6.95 19.03
N GLY A 78 -15.51 -6.33 17.90
CA GLY A 78 -15.95 -6.75 16.57
C GLY A 78 -15.01 -6.30 15.45
N GLY A 79 -15.34 -6.73 14.23
CA GLY A 79 -14.49 -6.56 13.06
C GLY A 79 -15.28 -6.28 11.78
N LEU A 80 -14.78 -5.34 10.97
CA LEU A 80 -15.34 -5.00 9.67
C LEU A 80 -14.27 -5.16 8.58
N LEU A 81 -14.62 -5.83 7.48
CA LEU A 81 -13.74 -6.01 6.33
C LEU A 81 -14.42 -5.55 5.05
N LEU A 82 -13.85 -4.53 4.40
CA LEU A 82 -14.21 -4.19 3.02
C LEU A 82 -13.20 -4.81 2.05
N LEU A 83 -13.66 -5.73 1.21
CA LEU A 83 -12.82 -6.43 0.26
C LEU A 83 -12.32 -5.52 -0.86
N GLY A 84 -11.01 -5.53 -1.08
CA GLY A 84 -10.37 -4.97 -2.26
C GLY A 84 -10.25 -5.98 -3.40
N LYS A 85 -9.59 -5.57 -4.49
CA LYS A 85 -9.36 -6.42 -5.68
C LYS A 85 -8.29 -7.51 -5.47
N HIS A 86 -7.45 -7.40 -4.44
CA HIS A 86 -6.32 -8.27 -4.20
C HIS A 86 -6.66 -9.33 -3.15
N ARG A 87 -6.78 -10.59 -3.59
CA ARG A 87 -7.19 -11.71 -2.73
C ARG A 87 -6.27 -11.91 -1.52
N GLY A 88 -4.95 -11.94 -1.73
CA GLY A 88 -4.00 -12.15 -0.63
C GLY A 88 -4.07 -11.07 0.46
N ARG A 89 -4.29 -9.80 0.08
CA ARG A 89 -4.50 -8.72 1.07
C ARG A 89 -5.79 -8.90 1.85
N ASN A 90 -6.86 -9.32 1.18
CA ASN A 90 -8.13 -9.59 1.86
C ASN A 90 -8.01 -10.79 2.84
N GLU A 91 -7.27 -11.84 2.47
CA GLU A 91 -6.98 -13.00 3.33
C GLU A 91 -6.13 -12.59 4.55
N ALA A 92 -5.08 -11.78 4.34
CA ALA A 92 -4.25 -11.24 5.41
C ALA A 92 -5.06 -10.39 6.41
N TRP A 93 -5.92 -9.50 5.91
CA TRP A 93 -6.80 -8.70 6.78
C TRP A 93 -7.85 -9.53 7.49
N PHE A 94 -8.39 -10.57 6.86
CA PHE A 94 -9.31 -11.48 7.53
C PHE A 94 -8.61 -12.25 8.65
N SER A 95 -7.39 -12.75 8.41
CA SER A 95 -6.54 -13.34 9.46
C SER A 95 -6.29 -12.35 10.60
N GLU A 96 -6.00 -11.09 10.30
CA GLU A 96 -5.83 -10.05 11.33
C GLU A 96 -7.11 -9.86 12.16
N LEU A 97 -8.29 -9.83 11.51
CA LEU A 97 -9.56 -9.77 12.25
C LEU A 97 -9.76 -10.99 13.15
N LEU A 98 -9.43 -12.20 12.69
CA LEU A 98 -9.50 -13.40 13.54
C LEU A 98 -8.54 -13.32 14.74
N ALA A 99 -7.35 -12.74 14.56
CA ALA A 99 -6.37 -12.60 15.64
C ALA A 99 -6.75 -11.52 16.68
N ARG A 100 -7.52 -10.50 16.27
CA ARG A 100 -7.75 -9.27 17.05
C ARG A 100 -9.15 -9.16 17.63
N VAL A 101 -10.14 -9.76 16.99
CA VAL A 101 -11.51 -9.77 17.49
C VAL A 101 -11.63 -10.81 18.59
N GLU A 102 -12.26 -10.43 19.70
CA GLU A 102 -12.51 -11.33 20.82
C GLU A 102 -13.35 -12.54 20.39
N PRO A 103 -13.11 -13.73 20.96
CA PRO A 103 -13.96 -14.89 20.74
C PRO A 103 -15.45 -14.56 20.93
N GLY A 104 -16.28 -14.95 19.96
CA GLY A 104 -17.70 -14.60 19.94
C GLY A 104 -18.00 -13.18 19.42
N GLY A 105 -17.01 -12.33 19.15
CA GLY A 105 -17.23 -11.04 18.49
C GLY A 105 -17.75 -11.19 17.05
N TRP A 106 -18.52 -10.21 16.56
CA TRP A 106 -19.00 -10.21 15.18
C TRP A 106 -17.90 -9.78 14.21
N ILE A 107 -17.70 -10.56 13.14
CA ILE A 107 -16.91 -10.15 11.98
C ILE A 107 -17.85 -10.02 10.78
N VAL A 108 -17.92 -8.83 10.20
CA VAL A 108 -18.74 -8.53 9.02
C VAL A 108 -17.83 -8.24 7.84
N VAL A 109 -18.08 -8.91 6.72
CA VAL A 109 -17.27 -8.80 5.50
C VAL A 109 -18.18 -8.36 4.36
N SER A 110 -17.75 -7.37 3.57
CA SER A 110 -18.48 -6.93 2.39
C SER A 110 -17.57 -6.76 1.18
N GLY A 111 -18.09 -7.05 -0.01
CA GLY A 111 -17.37 -6.86 -1.26
C GLY A 111 -18.27 -6.79 -2.47
N ASP A 112 -17.74 -6.26 -3.57
CA ASP A 112 -18.42 -6.20 -4.86
C ASP A 112 -18.52 -7.60 -5.49
N LYS A 113 -19.66 -7.92 -6.10
CA LYS A 113 -19.89 -9.21 -6.78
C LYS A 113 -18.88 -9.50 -7.89
N LYS A 114 -18.44 -8.46 -8.60
CA LYS A 114 -17.44 -8.55 -9.68
C LYS A 114 -16.00 -8.62 -9.16
N LEU A 115 -15.77 -8.35 -7.87
CA LEU A 115 -14.45 -8.41 -7.23
C LEU A 115 -14.26 -9.67 -6.38
N GLY A 116 -15.15 -10.67 -6.54
CA GLY A 116 -14.93 -12.01 -6.01
C GLY A 116 -15.42 -12.23 -4.58
N VAL A 117 -16.35 -11.41 -4.06
CA VAL A 117 -16.92 -11.59 -2.72
C VAL A 117 -17.51 -12.99 -2.49
N ASP A 118 -18.17 -13.60 -3.48
CA ASP A 118 -18.74 -14.94 -3.33
C ASP A 118 -17.67 -16.02 -3.22
N SER A 119 -16.55 -15.86 -3.93
CA SER A 119 -15.39 -16.74 -3.81
C SER A 119 -14.73 -16.59 -2.43
N PHE A 120 -14.55 -15.35 -1.99
CA PHE A 120 -14.01 -15.03 -0.67
C PHE A 120 -14.89 -15.62 0.45
N ARG A 121 -16.22 -15.48 0.33
CA ARG A 121 -17.20 -16.04 1.26
C ARG A 121 -17.12 -17.55 1.36
N LYS A 122 -17.01 -18.26 0.22
CA LYS A 122 -16.82 -19.73 0.22
C LYS A 122 -15.54 -20.15 0.95
N TRP A 123 -14.45 -19.40 0.74
CA TRP A 123 -13.20 -19.65 1.46
C TRP A 123 -13.34 -19.41 2.97
N VAL A 124 -14.00 -18.33 3.40
CA VAL A 124 -14.30 -18.10 4.82
C VAL A 124 -15.16 -19.23 5.39
N GLY A 125 -16.12 -19.76 4.62
CA GLY A 125 -16.96 -20.89 5.04
C GLY A 125 -16.20 -22.20 5.30
N ASN A 126 -14.96 -22.33 4.83
CA ASN A 126 -14.08 -23.46 5.16
C ASN A 126 -13.33 -23.25 6.49
N ILE A 127 -13.36 -22.03 7.04
CA ILE A 127 -12.65 -21.63 8.26
C ILE A 127 -13.61 -21.51 9.44
N ALA A 128 -14.80 -20.94 9.20
CA ALA A 128 -15.79 -20.66 10.24
C ALA A 128 -17.20 -20.66 9.67
N GLU A 129 -18.18 -20.98 10.51
CA GLU A 129 -19.59 -20.95 10.14
C GLU A 129 -20.05 -19.52 9.82
N ILE A 130 -20.64 -19.34 8.65
CA ILE A 130 -21.22 -18.08 8.21
C ILE A 130 -22.67 -18.04 8.67
N SER A 131 -23.00 -17.06 9.50
CA SER A 131 -24.33 -16.96 10.12
C SER A 131 -25.41 -16.62 9.09
N ASP A 132 -25.21 -15.55 8.30
CA ASP A 132 -26.10 -15.19 7.20
C ASP A 132 -25.40 -14.19 6.24
N ARG A 133 -26.14 -13.71 5.24
CA ARG A 133 -25.70 -12.73 4.25
C ARG A 133 -26.83 -11.85 3.75
N VAL A 134 -26.47 -10.65 3.29
CA VAL A 134 -27.36 -9.75 2.56
C VAL A 134 -26.72 -9.34 1.23
N SER A 135 -27.54 -9.16 0.19
CA SER A 135 -27.09 -8.72 -1.13
C SER A 135 -27.82 -7.44 -1.51
N LYS A 136 -27.08 -6.32 -1.57
CA LYS A 136 -27.59 -5.01 -1.99
C LYS A 136 -26.48 -4.21 -2.68
N ASN A 137 -26.85 -3.20 -3.48
CA ASN A 137 -25.90 -2.28 -4.13
C ASN A 137 -24.82 -2.99 -5.00
N HIS A 138 -25.19 -4.07 -5.71
CA HIS A 138 -24.25 -4.92 -6.46
C HIS A 138 -23.11 -5.55 -5.63
N ALA A 139 -23.27 -5.56 -4.31
CA ALA A 139 -22.35 -6.14 -3.34
C ALA A 139 -23.04 -7.20 -2.48
N VAL A 140 -22.24 -7.93 -1.72
CA VAL A 140 -22.69 -8.88 -0.71
C VAL A 140 -22.00 -8.53 0.60
N ALA A 141 -22.76 -8.47 1.69
CA ALA A 141 -22.21 -8.55 3.04
C ALA A 141 -22.59 -9.89 3.65
N PHE A 142 -21.67 -10.48 4.41
CA PHE A 142 -21.91 -11.69 5.19
C PHE A 142 -21.18 -11.55 6.52
N TRP A 143 -21.63 -12.28 7.52
CA TRP A 143 -21.07 -12.18 8.86
C TRP A 143 -20.98 -13.53 9.55
N LEU A 144 -20.10 -13.57 10.54
CA LEU A 144 -19.80 -14.73 11.37
C LEU A 144 -19.42 -14.27 12.77
N ARG A 145 -19.66 -15.14 13.75
CA ARG A 145 -19.04 -15.00 15.08
C ARG A 145 -17.60 -15.48 14.98
N ARG A 146 -16.67 -14.77 15.61
CA ARG A 146 -15.28 -15.23 15.77
C ARG A 146 -15.26 -16.55 16.55
N PRO A 147 -14.82 -17.69 15.96
CA PRO A 147 -14.82 -18.95 16.69
C PRO A 147 -13.89 -18.95 17.90
N VAL A 148 -14.32 -19.60 18.98
CA VAL A 148 -13.57 -19.69 20.25
C VAL A 148 -12.38 -20.65 20.14
N ASP A 149 -12.55 -21.74 19.41
CA ASP A 149 -11.59 -22.86 19.38
C ASP A 149 -10.56 -22.75 18.24
N LEU A 150 -10.45 -21.59 17.59
CA LEU A 150 -9.49 -21.40 16.51
C LEU A 150 -8.11 -21.05 17.07
N ASP A 151 -7.19 -21.98 16.89
CA ASP A 151 -5.78 -21.91 17.26
C ASP A 151 -5.03 -20.72 16.59
N ASN A 152 -4.06 -20.15 17.31
CA ASN A 152 -3.26 -19.02 16.85
C ASN A 152 -2.35 -19.40 15.67
N ASP A 153 -1.79 -20.61 15.64
CA ASP A 153 -0.92 -21.05 14.55
C ASP A 153 -1.71 -21.21 13.25
N PHE A 154 -2.93 -21.73 13.33
CA PHE A 154 -3.87 -21.81 12.24
C PHE A 154 -4.23 -20.42 11.71
N ILE A 155 -4.56 -19.47 12.58
CA ILE A 155 -4.85 -18.08 12.17
C ILE A 155 -3.64 -17.46 11.47
N ALA A 156 -2.43 -17.67 12.01
CA ALA A 156 -1.19 -17.18 11.42
C ALA A 156 -0.93 -17.79 10.04
N ALA A 157 -1.20 -19.09 9.86
CA ALA A 157 -1.05 -19.80 8.59
C ALA A 157 -2.04 -19.35 7.50
N LEU A 158 -3.11 -18.61 7.85
CA LEU A 158 -4.00 -17.99 6.86
C LEU A 158 -3.37 -16.78 6.17
N LYS A 159 -2.35 -16.15 6.78
CA LYS A 159 -1.61 -15.07 6.13
C LYS A 159 -0.78 -15.69 4.99
N PRO A 160 -0.81 -15.13 3.77
CA PRO A 160 0.09 -15.62 2.74
C PRO A 160 1.54 -15.44 3.20
N LEU A 161 2.43 -16.33 2.75
CA LEU A 161 3.82 -16.32 3.23
C LEU A 161 4.58 -15.12 2.66
N ALA A 162 5.47 -14.56 3.49
CA ALA A 162 6.52 -13.67 3.04
C ALA A 162 7.37 -14.39 1.98
N ALA A 163 7.88 -13.64 1.00
CA ALA A 163 8.78 -14.17 -0.01
C ALA A 163 10.19 -13.64 0.23
N ASP A 164 11.14 -14.58 0.21
CA ASP A 164 12.57 -14.28 0.11
C ASP A 164 12.94 -14.24 -1.39
N ILE A 165 13.55 -13.13 -1.80
CA ILE A 165 13.99 -12.89 -3.18
C ILE A 165 15.51 -12.81 -3.17
N ASP A 166 16.13 -13.72 -3.92
CA ASP A 166 17.58 -13.86 -4.10
C ASP A 166 18.38 -13.94 -2.78
N ASP A 167 17.78 -14.49 -1.71
CA ASP A 167 18.33 -14.55 -0.34
C ASP A 167 18.75 -13.19 0.27
N VAL A 168 18.35 -12.10 -0.36
CA VAL A 168 18.76 -10.73 0.00
C VAL A 168 17.57 -9.90 0.47
N PHE A 169 16.41 -10.07 -0.17
CA PHE A 169 15.24 -9.25 0.10
C PHE A 169 14.12 -10.08 0.68
N ARG A 170 13.50 -9.56 1.73
CA ARG A 170 12.24 -10.09 2.26
C ARG A 170 11.10 -9.15 1.89
N THR A 171 10.00 -9.72 1.41
CA THR A 171 8.79 -8.99 1.02
C THR A 171 7.55 -9.66 1.59
N GLU A 172 6.49 -8.89 1.83
CA GLU A 172 5.22 -9.40 2.37
C GLU A 172 4.11 -9.41 1.30
N PRO A 173 3.10 -10.28 1.45
CA PRO A 173 2.00 -10.37 0.50
C PRO A 173 1.25 -9.06 0.32
N GLY A 174 0.92 -8.74 -0.93
CA GLY A 174 0.15 -7.52 -1.25
C GLY A 174 1.00 -6.27 -1.41
N MET A 175 2.33 -6.35 -1.28
CA MET A 175 3.25 -5.32 -1.79
C MET A 175 3.41 -5.43 -3.32
N PHE A 176 3.86 -4.33 -3.94
CA PHE A 176 4.21 -4.32 -5.37
C PHE A 176 5.40 -5.26 -5.63
N SER A 177 5.23 -6.14 -6.62
CA SER A 177 6.21 -7.16 -7.01
C SER A 177 6.77 -7.96 -5.82
N HIS A 178 5.93 -8.35 -4.86
CA HIS A 178 6.33 -9.15 -3.68
C HIS A 178 6.78 -10.59 -3.99
N GLY A 179 6.79 -11.03 -5.25
CA GLY A 179 7.21 -12.39 -5.62
C GLY A 179 8.54 -12.44 -6.38
N ALA A 180 9.03 -11.30 -6.88
CA ALA A 180 10.23 -11.22 -7.71
C ALA A 180 10.67 -9.75 -7.86
N ILE A 181 11.93 -9.53 -8.24
CA ILE A 181 12.38 -8.20 -8.66
C ILE A 181 11.52 -7.70 -9.84
N ASP A 182 11.04 -6.46 -9.75
CA ASP A 182 10.33 -5.82 -10.86
C ASP A 182 11.26 -5.62 -12.07
N LYS A 183 10.80 -6.02 -13.25
CA LYS A 183 11.59 -5.97 -14.49
C LYS A 183 12.00 -4.55 -14.84
N GLY A 184 11.10 -3.57 -14.71
CA GLY A 184 11.40 -2.18 -14.99
C GLY A 184 12.47 -1.65 -14.03
N SER A 185 12.34 -1.93 -12.74
CA SER A 185 13.35 -1.56 -11.74
C SER A 185 14.71 -2.19 -12.04
N ALA A 186 14.77 -3.46 -12.42
CA ALA A 186 16.01 -4.14 -12.80
C ALA A 186 16.68 -3.48 -14.03
N LEU A 187 15.91 -3.09 -15.04
CA LEU A 187 16.41 -2.40 -16.24
C LEU A 187 16.97 -1.01 -15.96
N LEU A 188 16.59 -0.38 -14.84
CA LEU A 188 17.11 0.93 -14.44
C LEU A 188 18.53 0.84 -13.83
N VAL A 189 18.86 -0.28 -13.19
CA VAL A 189 20.10 -0.48 -12.41
C VAL A 189 21.38 -0.25 -13.22
N PRO A 190 21.54 -0.77 -14.47
CA PRO A 190 22.78 -0.59 -15.25
C PRO A 190 23.12 0.88 -15.52
N HIS A 191 22.12 1.77 -15.51
CA HIS A 191 22.30 3.19 -15.78
C HIS A 191 22.72 3.99 -14.54
N MET A 192 22.60 3.42 -13.33
CA MET A 192 22.89 4.11 -12.07
C MET A 192 24.35 4.54 -11.95
N GLU A 193 25.29 3.71 -12.43
CA GLU A 193 26.72 3.99 -12.31
C GLU A 193 27.10 5.34 -12.90
N LYS A 194 26.44 5.85 -13.94
CA LYS A 194 26.81 7.15 -14.54
C LYS A 194 26.00 8.33 -14.01
N ILE A 195 24.98 8.07 -13.20
CA ILE A 195 23.92 9.04 -12.92
C ILE A 195 23.72 9.29 -11.43
N VAL A 196 23.87 8.27 -10.59
CA VAL A 196 23.61 8.38 -9.15
C VAL A 196 24.80 9.02 -8.44
N PHE A 197 24.54 10.10 -7.71
CA PHE A 197 25.49 10.79 -6.85
C PHE A 197 24.77 11.71 -5.82
N GLY A 198 25.51 12.12 -4.79
CA GLY A 198 25.08 13.13 -3.81
C GLY A 198 23.94 12.65 -2.91
N ASN A 199 23.03 13.56 -2.54
CA ASN A 199 21.82 13.22 -1.81
C ASN A 199 20.83 12.57 -2.80
N VAL A 200 20.42 11.34 -2.53
CA VAL A 200 19.53 10.56 -3.40
C VAL A 200 18.14 10.46 -2.78
N ALA A 201 17.09 10.55 -3.59
CA ALA A 201 15.74 10.11 -3.19
C ALA A 201 15.23 8.99 -4.10
N ASP A 202 14.57 8.00 -3.51
CA ASP A 202 13.83 6.94 -4.19
C ASP A 202 12.32 7.20 -4.02
N LEU A 203 11.63 7.60 -5.10
CA LEU A 203 10.20 7.92 -5.06
C LEU A 203 9.37 6.72 -5.51
N GLY A 204 8.52 6.21 -4.63
CA GLY A 204 7.83 4.94 -4.83
C GLY A 204 8.77 3.76 -4.58
N ALA A 205 9.49 3.82 -3.45
CA ALA A 205 10.62 2.93 -3.16
C ALA A 205 10.22 1.45 -3.01
N GLY A 206 8.94 1.14 -2.80
CA GLY A 206 8.45 -0.19 -2.52
C GLY A 206 9.21 -0.81 -1.35
N TRP A 207 9.68 -2.05 -1.54
CA TRP A 207 10.50 -2.79 -0.57
C TRP A 207 12.01 -2.47 -0.66
N GLY A 208 12.38 -1.36 -1.31
CA GLY A 208 13.72 -0.77 -1.25
C GLY A 208 14.72 -1.27 -2.29
N TYR A 209 14.27 -1.94 -3.35
CA TYR A 209 15.19 -2.52 -4.35
C TYR A 209 16.11 -1.48 -5.00
N LEU A 210 15.58 -0.37 -5.53
CA LEU A 210 16.39 0.64 -6.22
C LEU A 210 17.36 1.35 -5.25
N ALA A 211 16.88 1.71 -4.06
CA ALA A 211 17.73 2.21 -2.97
C ALA A 211 18.87 1.24 -2.60
N ALA A 212 18.60 -0.06 -2.52
CA ALA A 212 19.62 -1.08 -2.25
C ALA A 212 20.68 -1.13 -3.35
N GLN A 213 20.29 -1.00 -4.62
CA GLN A 213 21.24 -0.97 -5.74
C GLN A 213 22.14 0.28 -5.70
N CYS A 214 21.64 1.39 -5.15
CA CYS A 214 22.45 2.60 -4.97
C CYS A 214 23.60 2.42 -3.97
N LEU A 215 23.50 1.47 -3.02
CA LEU A 215 24.57 1.19 -2.06
C LEU A 215 25.87 0.71 -2.72
N LYS A 216 25.80 0.18 -3.95
CA LYS A 216 26.99 -0.19 -4.75
C LYS A 216 27.86 1.01 -5.13
N PHE A 217 27.33 2.23 -4.99
CA PHE A 217 28.00 3.49 -5.32
C PHE A 217 28.15 4.37 -4.07
N ALA A 218 28.29 3.75 -2.89
CA ALA A 218 28.36 4.42 -1.58
C ALA A 218 29.42 5.54 -1.50
N ASP A 219 30.51 5.43 -2.25
CA ASP A 219 31.58 6.43 -2.35
C ASP A 219 31.14 7.75 -3.02
N ARG A 220 30.01 7.73 -3.74
CA ARG A 220 29.48 8.86 -4.51
C ARG A 220 28.20 9.44 -3.96
N ILE A 221 27.53 8.71 -3.07
CA ILE A 221 26.27 9.12 -2.44
C ILE A 221 26.52 9.61 -1.03
N LYS A 222 25.71 10.57 -0.58
CA LYS A 222 25.80 11.19 0.75
C LYS A 222 24.68 10.74 1.68
N SER A 223 23.52 10.45 1.12
CA SER A 223 22.35 9.90 1.83
C SER A 223 21.37 9.31 0.81
N ILE A 224 20.47 8.45 1.29
CA ILE A 224 19.33 7.96 0.51
C ILE A 224 18.05 8.16 1.32
N ASP A 225 17.08 8.89 0.76
CA ASP A 225 15.76 9.05 1.34
C ASP A 225 14.75 8.23 0.52
N LEU A 226 14.10 7.26 1.16
CA LEU A 226 13.07 6.43 0.56
C LEU A 226 11.70 7.05 0.85
N TYR A 227 10.87 7.21 -0.18
CA TYR A 227 9.50 7.69 -0.08
C TYR A 227 8.55 6.61 -0.62
N GLU A 228 7.63 6.16 0.23
CA GLU A 228 6.68 5.10 -0.12
C GLU A 228 5.34 5.35 0.58
N ALA A 229 4.24 5.13 -0.14
CA ALA A 229 2.90 5.34 0.35
C ALA A 229 2.32 4.09 1.05
N ASP A 230 2.82 2.89 0.77
CA ASP A 230 2.46 1.66 1.50
C ASP A 230 3.40 1.47 2.71
N TYR A 231 2.83 1.58 3.92
CA TYR A 231 3.57 1.50 5.17
C TYR A 231 4.34 0.19 5.31
N GLU A 232 3.72 -0.94 4.95
CA GLU A 232 4.36 -2.24 5.09
C GLU A 232 5.52 -2.36 4.10
N ALA A 233 5.36 -1.89 2.85
CA ALA A 233 6.44 -1.86 1.87
C ALA A 233 7.65 -1.05 2.36
N LEU A 234 7.43 0.14 2.94
CA LEU A 234 8.50 0.95 3.51
C LEU A 234 9.23 0.25 4.68
N GLU A 235 8.49 -0.49 5.50
CA GLU A 235 9.06 -1.24 6.62
C GLU A 235 9.85 -2.46 6.13
N ALA A 236 9.41 -3.12 5.06
CA ALA A 236 10.21 -4.13 4.37
C ALA A 236 11.49 -3.51 3.78
N ALA A 237 11.42 -2.31 3.19
CA ALA A 237 12.59 -1.58 2.73
C ALA A 237 13.57 -1.32 3.88
N ARG A 238 13.08 -0.90 5.04
CA ARG A 238 13.91 -0.71 6.24
C ARG A 238 14.66 -1.98 6.62
N GLY A 239 13.95 -3.08 6.77
CA GLY A 239 14.56 -4.37 7.12
C GLY A 239 15.55 -4.88 6.07
N ASN A 240 15.28 -4.67 4.78
CA ASN A 240 16.19 -5.06 3.70
C ASN A 240 17.48 -4.23 3.69
N MET A 241 17.37 -2.91 3.90
CA MET A 241 18.53 -2.02 3.97
C MET A 241 19.40 -2.30 5.21
N GLU A 242 18.79 -2.66 6.35
CA GLU A 242 19.51 -3.10 7.54
C GLU A 242 20.31 -4.38 7.30
N ARG A 243 19.71 -5.40 6.65
CA ARG A 243 20.40 -6.65 6.30
C ARG A 243 21.59 -6.45 5.37
N LEU A 244 21.46 -5.49 4.45
CA LEU A 244 22.52 -5.15 3.49
C LEU A 244 23.66 -4.32 4.11
N GLY A 245 23.53 -3.86 5.35
CA GLY A 245 24.56 -3.10 6.04
C GLY A 245 24.87 -1.77 5.36
N ALA A 246 23.84 -0.98 5.05
CA ALA A 246 23.98 0.30 4.37
C ALA A 246 25.05 1.20 5.01
N SER A 247 26.03 1.62 4.20
CA SER A 247 27.18 2.43 4.63
C SER A 247 26.94 3.94 4.58
N VAL A 248 25.71 4.36 4.25
CA VAL A 248 25.32 5.76 4.13
C VAL A 248 24.07 6.06 4.95
N PRO A 249 23.86 7.32 5.40
CA PRO A 249 22.63 7.74 6.07
C PRO A 249 21.38 7.42 5.25
N LEU A 250 20.39 6.82 5.90
CA LEU A 250 19.09 6.48 5.31
C LEU A 250 17.95 7.19 6.03
N ALA A 251 16.96 7.66 5.28
CA ALA A 251 15.67 8.10 5.81
C ALA A 251 14.52 7.33 5.14
N PHE A 252 13.52 6.96 5.93
CA PHE A 252 12.35 6.21 5.48
C PHE A 252 11.10 7.03 5.73
N ASN A 253 10.42 7.45 4.66
CA ASN A 253 9.31 8.39 4.70
C ASN A 253 8.03 7.71 4.23
N TRP A 254 7.10 7.45 5.15
CA TRP A 254 5.76 6.99 4.80
C TRP A 254 4.95 8.18 4.30
N PHE A 255 4.78 8.25 2.97
CA PHE A 255 4.60 9.52 2.29
C PHE A 255 3.82 9.36 0.98
N ASP A 256 2.82 10.21 0.78
CA ASP A 256 2.14 10.36 -0.50
C ASP A 256 2.84 11.44 -1.34
N VAL A 257 3.66 11.00 -2.29
CA VAL A 257 4.41 11.88 -3.22
C VAL A 257 3.48 12.81 -4.02
N THR A 258 2.21 12.46 -4.20
CA THR A 258 1.26 13.22 -5.01
C THR A 258 0.57 14.35 -4.25
N SER A 259 0.43 14.24 -2.92
CA SER A 259 -0.33 15.18 -2.11
C SER A 259 0.47 15.84 -0.99
N GLU A 260 1.58 15.25 -0.57
CA GLU A 260 2.45 15.77 0.48
C GLU A 260 3.69 16.48 -0.12
N LYS A 261 4.17 17.51 0.58
CA LYS A 261 5.31 18.33 0.11
C LYS A 261 6.63 17.77 0.64
N ILE A 262 7.43 17.17 -0.23
CA ILE A 262 8.78 16.68 0.10
C ILE A 262 9.65 17.83 0.62
N ALA A 263 10.28 17.67 1.78
CA ALA A 263 11.13 18.71 2.38
C ALA A 263 12.55 18.72 1.79
N GLY A 264 13.11 17.53 1.52
CA GLY A 264 14.47 17.36 1.02
C GLY A 264 14.70 17.95 -0.37
N ILE A 265 15.97 18.25 -0.65
CA ILE A 265 16.46 18.73 -1.94
C ILE A 265 17.64 17.85 -2.37
N TYR A 266 17.53 17.28 -3.57
CA TYR A 266 18.33 16.14 -3.99
C TYR A 266 19.24 16.45 -5.18
N ASP A 267 20.37 15.75 -5.22
CA ASP A 267 21.28 15.72 -6.37
C ASP A 267 20.77 14.72 -7.41
N THR A 268 20.27 13.56 -6.94
CA THR A 268 19.68 12.52 -7.78
C THR A 268 18.31 12.10 -7.24
N ILE A 269 17.33 11.90 -8.13
CA ILE A 269 16.09 11.20 -7.81
C ILE A 269 15.98 9.99 -8.71
N ILE A 270 15.70 8.82 -8.14
CA ILE A 270 15.42 7.58 -8.86
C ILE A 270 13.96 7.19 -8.65
N MET A 271 13.31 6.60 -9.66
CA MET A 271 11.95 6.08 -9.48
C MET A 271 11.52 5.09 -10.57
N ASN A 272 10.65 4.17 -10.16
CA ASN A 272 9.77 3.39 -11.02
C ASN A 272 8.33 3.69 -10.61
N PRO A 273 7.72 4.76 -11.14
CA PRO A 273 6.44 5.25 -10.62
C PRO A 273 5.30 4.25 -10.90
N PRO A 274 4.31 4.17 -10.00
CA PRO A 274 3.16 3.31 -10.18
C PRO A 274 2.36 3.72 -11.43
N PHE A 275 1.83 2.71 -12.14
CA PHE A 275 1.13 2.90 -13.42
C PHE A 275 -0.32 2.38 -13.42
N HIS A 276 -0.82 1.84 -12.30
CA HIS A 276 -2.21 1.36 -12.16
C HIS A 276 -2.82 1.68 -10.79
N GLU A 277 -3.87 2.51 -10.77
CA GLU A 277 -4.89 2.48 -9.72
C GLU A 277 -6.16 1.78 -10.25
N GLY A 278 -6.22 0.45 -10.13
CA GLY A 278 -7.40 -0.32 -10.54
C GLY A 278 -7.25 -0.98 -11.91
N ARG A 279 -8.22 -0.76 -12.82
CA ARG A 279 -8.27 -1.31 -14.20
C ARG A 279 -7.84 -0.30 -15.28
N VAL A 280 -7.59 0.95 -14.91
CA VAL A 280 -7.25 2.03 -15.85
C VAL A 280 -5.80 2.43 -15.61
N THR A 281 -5.03 2.52 -16.69
CA THR A 281 -3.68 3.08 -16.69
C THR A 281 -3.78 4.55 -16.28
N ASP A 282 -3.24 4.91 -15.12
CA ASP A 282 -3.28 6.29 -14.64
C ASP A 282 -2.00 7.02 -15.04
N VAL A 283 -2.06 7.68 -16.20
CA VAL A 283 -0.97 8.51 -16.69
C VAL A 283 -0.73 9.70 -15.74
N SER A 284 -1.78 10.25 -15.11
CA SER A 284 -1.68 11.44 -14.27
C SER A 284 -0.88 11.19 -12.99
N LEU A 285 -0.92 9.96 -12.47
CA LEU A 285 -0.14 9.54 -11.31
C LEU A 285 1.38 9.67 -11.58
N GLY A 286 1.87 9.06 -12.66
CA GLY A 286 3.29 9.19 -13.03
C GLY A 286 3.69 10.62 -13.40
N GLN A 287 2.79 11.41 -13.99
CA GLN A 287 3.05 12.84 -14.24
C GLN A 287 3.24 13.62 -12.93
N SER A 288 2.46 13.31 -11.90
CA SER A 288 2.57 13.91 -10.57
C SER A 288 3.90 13.56 -9.90
N PHE A 289 4.36 12.31 -10.03
CA PHE A 289 5.69 11.88 -9.58
C PHE A 289 6.82 12.65 -10.30
N ILE A 290 6.73 12.80 -11.63
CA ILE A 290 7.70 13.57 -12.42
C ILE A 290 7.74 15.04 -11.94
N ALA A 291 6.58 15.65 -11.70
CA ALA A 291 6.48 17.01 -11.18
C ALA A 291 7.08 17.13 -9.77
N ALA A 292 6.80 16.17 -8.88
CA ALA A 292 7.37 16.13 -7.54
C ALA A 292 8.90 16.05 -7.60
N ALA A 293 9.45 15.13 -8.41
CA ALA A 293 10.88 14.97 -8.62
C ALA A 293 11.52 16.26 -9.17
N ALA A 294 10.95 16.82 -10.25
CA ALA A 294 11.41 18.06 -10.83
C ALA A 294 11.43 19.20 -9.80
N SER A 295 10.45 19.29 -8.89
CA SER A 295 10.41 20.34 -7.87
C SER A 295 11.49 20.22 -6.79
N ARG A 296 12.05 19.02 -6.57
CA ARG A 296 12.97 18.71 -5.46
C ARG A 296 14.41 18.47 -5.87
N LEU A 297 14.72 18.50 -7.16
CA LEU A 297 16.10 18.47 -7.63
C LEU A 297 16.79 19.85 -7.48
N LYS A 298 18.08 19.82 -7.14
CA LYS A 298 18.97 20.99 -7.25
C LYS A 298 19.14 21.41 -8.71
N PRO A 299 19.57 22.65 -8.99
CA PRO A 299 20.06 23.00 -10.31
C PRO A 299 21.15 22.03 -10.77
N GLY A 300 20.98 21.43 -11.96
CA GLY A 300 21.90 20.41 -12.47
C GLY A 300 21.72 19.00 -11.91
N GLY A 301 20.79 18.80 -10.96
CA GLY A 301 20.39 17.48 -10.46
C GLY A 301 19.67 16.65 -11.52
N ARG A 302 19.63 15.33 -11.31
CA ARG A 302 19.16 14.36 -12.30
C ARG A 302 18.02 13.50 -11.79
N LEU A 303 17.03 13.27 -12.63
CA LEU A 303 16.00 12.25 -12.47
C LEU A 303 16.38 11.05 -13.35
N LEU A 304 16.52 9.87 -12.74
CA LEU A 304 16.62 8.58 -13.42
C LEU A 304 15.31 7.81 -13.24
N MET A 305 14.61 7.54 -14.34
CA MET A 305 13.26 6.99 -14.29
C MET A 305 13.08 5.86 -15.30
N VAL A 306 12.37 4.82 -14.90
CA VAL A 306 11.84 3.80 -15.80
C VAL A 306 10.33 3.98 -15.95
N ALA A 307 9.80 3.73 -17.14
CA ALA A 307 8.36 3.70 -17.38
C ALA A 307 7.99 2.67 -18.44
N ASN A 308 6.77 2.15 -18.37
CA ASN A 308 6.24 1.32 -19.46
C ASN A 308 6.21 2.12 -20.77
N ARG A 309 6.55 1.46 -21.88
CA ARG A 309 6.68 2.06 -23.23
C ARG A 309 5.45 2.84 -23.66
N GLN A 310 4.26 2.34 -23.29
CA GLN A 310 2.97 2.91 -23.67
C GLN A 310 2.65 4.23 -22.95
N LEU A 311 3.35 4.55 -21.86
CA LEU A 311 3.11 5.76 -21.07
C LEU A 311 3.79 6.97 -21.74
N PRO A 312 3.04 8.04 -22.07
CA PRO A 312 3.54 9.17 -22.85
C PRO A 312 4.18 10.26 -21.95
N TYR A 313 5.19 9.89 -21.16
CA TYR A 313 5.80 10.80 -20.18
C TYR A 313 6.80 11.80 -20.77
N GLU A 314 7.20 11.65 -22.03
CA GLU A 314 8.19 12.51 -22.70
C GLU A 314 7.76 13.98 -22.70
N THR A 315 6.48 14.26 -22.94
CA THR A 315 5.96 15.63 -22.96
C THR A 315 6.09 16.28 -21.57
N THR A 316 5.74 15.55 -20.52
CA THR A 316 5.86 16.01 -19.14
C THR A 316 7.32 16.24 -18.75
N LEU A 317 8.21 15.30 -19.09
CA LEU A 317 9.64 15.42 -18.84
C LEU A 317 10.23 16.64 -19.55
N LYS A 318 9.96 16.81 -20.85
CA LYS A 318 10.47 17.95 -21.64
C LYS A 318 9.95 19.30 -21.14
N GLY A 319 8.76 19.33 -20.54
CA GLY A 319 8.20 20.55 -19.96
C GLY A 319 8.83 20.96 -18.63
N LEU A 320 9.45 20.02 -17.90
CA LEU A 320 9.95 20.24 -16.53
C LEU A 320 11.47 20.21 -16.40
N PHE A 321 12.19 19.65 -17.38
CA PHE A 321 13.63 19.46 -17.35
C PHE A 321 14.30 20.14 -18.55
N LYS A 322 15.53 20.63 -18.36
CA LYS A 322 16.31 21.28 -19.43
C LYS A 322 16.77 20.29 -20.50
N THR A 323 17.08 19.07 -20.10
CA THR A 323 17.54 18.02 -20.99
C THR A 323 16.88 16.71 -20.58
N VAL A 324 16.36 15.99 -21.56
CA VAL A 324 15.75 14.67 -21.38
C VAL A 324 16.36 13.74 -22.41
N THR A 325 16.99 12.67 -21.95
CA THR A 325 17.62 11.65 -22.77
C THR A 325 16.94 10.32 -22.52
N LEU A 326 16.43 9.70 -23.58
CA LEU A 326 16.04 8.30 -23.57
C LEU A 326 17.34 7.48 -23.64
N LEU A 327 17.72 6.88 -22.52
CA LEU A 327 18.95 6.08 -22.42
C LEU A 327 18.78 4.73 -23.13
N GLU A 328 17.61 4.13 -22.98
CA GLU A 328 17.33 2.80 -23.48
C GLU A 328 15.81 2.58 -23.62
N GLU A 329 15.41 1.80 -24.63
CA GLU A 329 14.05 1.26 -24.76
C GLU A 329 14.15 -0.24 -25.02
N ILE A 330 13.75 -1.06 -24.05
CA ILE A 330 13.92 -2.51 -24.07
C ILE A 330 12.80 -3.20 -23.28
N ASP A 331 12.40 -4.39 -23.71
CA ASP A 331 11.41 -5.25 -23.02
C ASP A 331 10.09 -4.56 -22.65
N GLY A 332 9.69 -3.56 -23.44
CA GLY A 332 8.46 -2.80 -23.20
C GLY A 332 8.60 -1.67 -22.17
N PHE A 333 9.83 -1.30 -21.79
CA PHE A 333 10.15 -0.19 -20.90
C PHE A 333 11.00 0.88 -21.60
N LYS A 334 10.92 2.11 -21.10
CA LYS A 334 11.76 3.26 -21.48
C LYS A 334 12.52 3.74 -20.24
N ILE A 335 13.83 3.94 -20.38
CA ILE A 335 14.71 4.47 -19.32
C ILE A 335 15.08 5.90 -19.68
N PHE A 336 14.76 6.83 -18.79
CA PHE A 336 14.99 8.26 -18.98
C PHE A 336 16.02 8.79 -17.98
N ASP A 337 16.92 9.64 -18.48
CA ASP A 337 17.72 10.57 -17.69
C ASP A 337 17.25 12.00 -18.00
N ALA A 338 16.80 12.73 -16.98
CA ALA A 338 16.34 14.10 -17.12
C ALA A 338 17.09 15.03 -16.17
N LYS A 339 17.68 16.10 -16.71
CA LYS A 339 18.52 17.06 -15.97
C LYS A 339 17.82 18.41 -15.78
N LYS A 340 17.86 18.93 -14.55
CA LYS A 340 17.19 20.18 -14.16
C LYS A 340 17.94 21.47 -14.50
#